data_AF-A0A085Z3B6-F1
#
_entry.id   AF-A0A085Z3B6-F1
#
_cell.length_a   1.000
_cell.length_b   1.000
_cell.length_c   1.000
_cell.angle_alpha   90.00
_cell.angle_beta   90.00
_cell.angle_gamma   90.00
#
_symmetry.space_group_name_H-M   'P 1'
#
loop_
_entity.id
_entity.type
_entity.pdbx_description
1 polymer ?
#
loop_
_entity_poly.entity_id
_entity_poly.type
_entity_poly.pdbx_seq_one_letter_code
_entity_poly.pdbx_strand_id
1 'polypeptide(L)'
;MIKTTKSLEMEQSNWLNLNRNILIFLFVCVASLLFSQNTKGFYLTTEILSIENPLLISVKGFRGQFIVSEKNFKESNNLKKLLREEKAFLYFDDSMGIKYFTNVWTEANIKKIECDCCIKTDYIDINNIHVIKLSKYLKSFYLGFTKTHFYNESIVDAENSKTYLRNDTTYRMILFPKCE
;
A
#
# COMPACT_ATOMS: atom_id res chain seq x y z
N MET A 1 -56.89 34.44 23.92
CA MET A 1 -57.07 32.96 23.85
C MET A 1 -56.08 32.35 24.83
N ILE A 2 -56.54 31.84 25.98
CA ILE A 2 -55.67 31.33 27.04
C ILE A 2 -55.35 29.87 26.70
N LYS A 3 -54.09 29.56 26.34
CA LYS A 3 -53.64 28.18 26.20
C LYS A 3 -53.69 27.52 27.58
N THR A 4 -54.37 26.37 27.68
CA THR A 4 -54.45 25.60 28.92
C THR A 4 -53.08 25.00 29.27
N THR A 5 -52.77 24.83 30.54
CA THR A 5 -51.47 24.32 31.03
C THR A 5 -51.03 23.03 30.32
N LYS A 6 -51.97 22.11 30.08
CA LYS A 6 -51.74 20.88 29.30
C LYS A 6 -51.29 21.14 27.85
N SER A 7 -51.83 22.16 27.18
CA SER A 7 -51.44 22.48 25.80
C SER A 7 -50.02 23.05 25.72
N LEU A 8 -49.60 23.80 26.73
CA LEU A 8 -48.23 24.32 26.86
C LEU A 8 -47.23 23.20 27.17
N GLU A 9 -47.58 22.26 28.05
CA GLU A 9 -46.74 21.10 28.38
C GLU A 9 -46.54 20.17 27.17
N MET A 10 -47.60 19.95 26.38
CA MET A 10 -47.53 19.15 25.16
C MET A 10 -46.66 19.80 24.08
N GLU A 11 -46.76 21.13 23.92
CA GLU A 11 -45.95 21.90 22.98
C GLU A 11 -44.47 21.89 23.38
N GLN A 12 -44.16 22.03 24.67
CA GLN A 12 -42.79 21.92 25.20
C GLN A 12 -42.22 20.51 25.02
N SER A 13 -43.00 19.46 25.30
CA SER A 13 -42.59 18.07 25.10
C SER A 13 -42.28 17.75 23.62
N ASN A 14 -43.12 18.24 22.71
CA ASN A 14 -42.89 18.09 21.27
C ASN A 14 -41.64 18.83 20.80
N TRP A 15 -41.38 20.02 21.34
CA TRP A 15 -40.19 20.81 21.01
C TRP A 15 -38.90 20.14 21.51
N LEU A 16 -38.91 19.58 22.73
CA LEU A 16 -37.81 18.80 23.28
C LEU A 16 -37.52 17.53 22.46
N ASN A 17 -38.56 16.81 22.05
CA ASN A 17 -38.42 15.63 21.19
C ASN A 17 -37.88 15.98 19.80
N LEU A 18 -38.34 17.09 19.21
CA LEU A 18 -37.86 17.57 17.91
C LEU A 18 -36.38 17.93 17.98
N ASN A 19 -35.95 18.68 18.99
CA ASN A 19 -34.55 19.04 19.17
C ASN A 19 -33.66 17.82 19.40
N ARG A 20 -34.12 16.84 20.20
CA ARG A 20 -33.39 15.59 20.38
C ARG A 20 -33.19 14.85 19.05
N ASN A 21 -34.24 14.76 18.24
CA ASN A 21 -34.18 14.08 16.95
C ASN A 21 -33.27 14.82 15.95
N ILE A 22 -33.30 16.16 15.93
CA ILE A 22 -32.37 16.97 15.13
C ILE A 22 -30.93 16.75 15.57
N LEU A 23 -30.68 16.71 16.88
CA LEU A 23 -29.33 16.53 17.44
C LEU A 23 -28.79 15.12 17.15
N ILE A 24 -29.65 14.09 17.22
CA ILE A 24 -29.31 12.72 16.79
C ILE A 24 -28.99 12.68 15.29
N PHE A 25 -29.81 13.34 14.45
CA PHE A 25 -29.58 13.37 13.01
C PHE A 25 -28.25 14.07 12.67
N LEU A 26 -27.98 15.22 13.29
CA LEU A 26 -26.71 15.93 13.14
C LEU A 26 -25.54 15.08 13.62
N PHE A 27 -25.68 14.37 14.74
CA PHE A 27 -24.65 13.45 15.23
C PHE A 27 -24.37 12.32 14.24
N VAL A 28 -25.40 11.75 13.62
CA VAL A 28 -25.25 10.71 12.58
C VAL A 28 -24.54 11.25 11.34
N CYS A 29 -24.86 12.47 10.89
CA CYS A 29 -24.19 13.12 9.77
C CYS A 29 -22.72 13.45 10.09
N VAL A 30 -22.43 13.94 11.29
CA VAL A 30 -21.05 14.23 11.70
C VAL A 30 -20.26 12.94 11.89
N ALA A 31 -20.87 11.90 12.48
CA ALA A 31 -20.26 10.59 12.60
C ALA A 31 -19.94 10.00 11.22
N SER A 32 -20.87 10.05 10.27
CA SER A 32 -20.60 9.54 8.92
C SER A 32 -19.47 10.30 8.23
N LEU A 33 -19.34 11.62 8.43
CA LEU A 33 -18.19 12.41 7.94
C LEU A 33 -16.88 12.02 8.65
N LEU A 34 -16.90 11.84 9.97
CA LEU A 34 -15.71 11.46 10.76
C LEU A 34 -15.24 10.03 10.47
N PHE A 35 -16.16 9.12 10.17
CA PHE A 35 -15.88 7.73 9.84
C PHE A 35 -15.79 7.46 8.34
N SER A 36 -15.97 8.48 7.47
CA SER A 36 -15.71 8.41 6.03
C SER A 36 -14.21 8.45 5.72
N GLN A 37 -13.41 7.69 6.47
CA GLN A 37 -12.01 7.50 6.15
C GLN A 37 -11.91 6.50 5.00
N ASN A 38 -11.71 7.02 3.79
CA ASN A 38 -11.34 6.20 2.64
C ASN A 38 -9.96 5.57 2.90
N THR A 39 -9.95 4.32 3.39
CA THR A 39 -8.71 3.57 3.52
C THR A 39 -8.21 3.21 2.12
N LYS A 40 -7.18 3.90 1.63
CA LYS A 40 -6.61 3.60 0.31
C LYS A 40 -6.00 2.20 0.34
N GLY A 41 -6.03 1.50 -0.80
CA GLY A 41 -5.27 0.25 -0.96
C GLY A 41 -3.76 0.47 -0.89
N PHE A 42 -3.32 1.72 -1.09
CA PHE A 42 -1.94 2.07 -1.32
C PHE A 42 -1.63 3.54 -0.95
N TYR A 43 -0.40 3.81 -0.53
CA TYR A 43 0.18 5.14 -0.32
C TYR A 43 1.63 5.18 -0.82
N LEU A 44 2.02 6.27 -1.49
CA LEU A 44 3.41 6.57 -1.85
C LEU A 44 3.85 7.79 -1.06
N THR A 45 5.06 7.74 -0.51
CA THR A 45 5.66 8.86 0.21
C THR A 45 6.83 9.44 -0.60
N THR A 46 7.23 10.66 -0.25
CA THR A 46 8.44 11.29 -0.77
C THR A 46 9.70 10.82 -0.05
N GLU A 47 9.57 9.93 0.94
CA GLU A 47 10.72 9.39 1.66
C GLU A 47 11.52 8.46 0.76
N ILE A 48 12.84 8.53 0.90
CA ILE A 48 13.77 7.78 0.09
C ILE A 48 14.51 6.80 0.98
N LEU A 49 14.47 5.53 0.62
CA LEU A 49 15.25 4.47 1.22
C LEU A 49 16.43 4.14 0.31
N SER A 50 17.63 4.06 0.88
CA SER A 50 18.83 3.68 0.14
C SER A 50 19.23 2.24 0.44
N ILE A 51 19.37 1.42 -0.61
CA ILE A 51 19.82 0.03 -0.52
C ILE A 51 21.13 -0.09 -1.30
N GLU A 52 22.20 -0.47 -0.60
CA GLU A 52 23.48 -0.77 -1.26
C GLU A 52 23.42 -2.12 -1.98
N ASN A 53 23.94 -2.14 -3.20
CA ASN A 53 23.99 -3.31 -4.09
C ASN A 53 22.67 -4.09 -4.08
N PRO A 54 21.56 -3.47 -4.53
CA PRO A 54 20.27 -4.08 -4.41
C PRO A 54 20.13 -5.28 -5.36
N LEU A 55 19.46 -6.29 -4.86
CA LEU A 55 19.09 -7.50 -5.58
C LEU A 55 17.56 -7.55 -5.67
N LEU A 56 17.05 -7.80 -6.87
CA LEU A 56 15.67 -8.22 -7.04
C LEU A 56 15.56 -9.74 -6.89
N ILE A 57 14.52 -10.16 -6.20
CA ILE A 57 14.24 -11.54 -5.88
C ILE A 57 12.84 -11.88 -6.37
N SER A 58 12.73 -12.98 -7.11
CA SER A 58 11.45 -13.61 -7.45
C SER A 58 11.50 -15.07 -7.03
N VAL A 59 10.43 -15.60 -6.43
CA VAL A 59 10.38 -17.01 -6.02
C VAL A 59 9.64 -17.82 -7.08
N LYS A 60 10.27 -18.89 -7.58
CA LYS A 60 9.69 -19.75 -8.61
C LYS A 60 8.33 -20.28 -8.15
N GLY A 61 7.33 -20.18 -9.04
CA GLY A 61 5.95 -20.59 -8.76
C GLY A 61 5.12 -19.57 -7.99
N PHE A 62 5.69 -18.41 -7.63
CA PHE A 62 4.96 -17.30 -7.04
C PHE A 62 5.10 -16.04 -7.88
N ARG A 63 4.04 -15.24 -7.96
CA ARG A 63 4.12 -13.88 -8.50
C ARG A 63 4.54 -12.89 -7.41
N GLY A 64 5.14 -11.79 -7.87
CA GLY A 64 5.66 -10.71 -7.05
C GLY A 64 7.20 -10.65 -7.09
N GLN A 65 7.71 -9.45 -6.89
CA GLN A 65 9.14 -9.17 -6.82
C GLN A 65 9.46 -8.50 -5.49
N PHE A 66 10.64 -8.82 -4.97
CA PHE A 66 11.14 -8.33 -3.70
C PHE A 66 12.51 -7.71 -3.91
N ILE A 67 12.85 -6.70 -3.13
CA ILE A 67 14.16 -6.07 -3.15
C ILE A 67 14.86 -6.26 -1.80
N VAL A 68 16.15 -6.55 -1.85
CA VAL A 68 17.01 -6.78 -0.68
C VAL A 68 18.44 -6.34 -1.00
N SER A 69 19.24 -5.99 0.00
CA SER A 69 20.68 -5.76 -0.22
C SER A 69 21.42 -7.09 -0.42
N GLU A 70 22.49 -7.08 -1.22
CA GLU A 70 23.35 -8.26 -1.38
C GLU A 70 23.90 -8.77 -0.04
N LYS A 71 24.21 -7.86 0.89
CA LYS A 71 24.65 -8.20 2.25
C LYS A 71 23.58 -9.03 3.00
N ASN A 72 22.36 -8.53 3.08
CA ASN A 72 21.27 -9.21 3.79
C ASN A 72 20.93 -10.56 3.14
N PHE A 73 20.98 -10.64 1.81
CA PHE A 73 20.74 -11.88 1.09
C PHE A 73 21.81 -12.95 1.35
N LYS A 74 23.10 -12.54 1.47
CA LYS A 74 24.20 -13.45 1.85
C LYS A 74 24.05 -13.95 3.29
N GLU A 75 23.56 -13.14 4.21
CA GLU A 75 23.27 -13.55 5.59
C GLU A 75 22.12 -14.56 5.66
N SER A 76 21.08 -14.39 4.83
CA SER A 76 19.99 -15.36 4.73
C SER A 76 19.29 -15.27 3.37
N ASN A 77 19.27 -16.38 2.64
CA ASN A 77 18.48 -16.51 1.41
C ASN A 77 17.00 -16.87 1.66
N ASN A 78 16.54 -16.88 2.92
CA ASN A 78 15.15 -17.19 3.25
C ASN A 78 14.30 -15.91 3.22
N LEU A 79 13.55 -15.72 2.15
CA LEU A 79 12.72 -14.53 1.94
C LEU A 79 11.69 -14.29 3.06
N LYS A 80 11.04 -15.33 3.61
CA LYS A 80 10.12 -15.17 4.77
C LYS A 80 10.83 -14.59 5.99
N LYS A 81 12.06 -15.03 6.25
CA LYS A 81 12.88 -14.49 7.35
C LYS A 81 13.24 -13.02 7.07
N LEU A 82 13.72 -12.72 5.86
CA LEU A 82 14.07 -11.36 5.45
C LEU A 82 12.89 -10.39 5.53
N LEU A 83 11.69 -10.80 5.12
CA LEU A 83 10.48 -9.99 5.23
C LEU A 83 10.08 -9.72 6.68
N ARG A 84 10.21 -10.72 7.57
CA ARG A 84 9.90 -10.56 9.00
C ARG A 84 10.91 -9.66 9.71
N GLU A 85 12.17 -9.68 9.28
CA GLU A 85 13.25 -8.84 9.81
C GLU A 85 13.31 -7.46 9.14
N GLU A 86 12.36 -7.12 8.26
CA GLU A 86 12.33 -5.86 7.52
C GLU A 86 13.63 -5.60 6.72
N LYS A 87 14.26 -6.69 6.27
CA LYS A 87 15.48 -6.68 5.45
C LYS A 87 15.20 -6.84 3.96
N ALA A 88 14.00 -7.29 3.61
CA ALA A 88 13.49 -7.34 2.24
C ALA A 88 12.15 -6.60 2.16
N PHE A 89 11.90 -5.99 1.02
CA PHE A 89 10.72 -5.17 0.77
C PHE A 89 10.01 -5.62 -0.51
N LEU A 90 8.73 -5.30 -0.64
CA LEU A 90 8.07 -5.45 -1.94
C LEU A 90 8.74 -4.50 -2.93
N TYR A 91 8.90 -4.96 -4.16
CA TYR A 91 9.40 -4.14 -5.25
C TYR A 91 8.31 -3.94 -6.29
N PHE A 92 8.25 -2.73 -6.82
CA PHE A 92 7.38 -2.38 -7.92
C PHE A 92 8.16 -1.64 -9.00
N ASP A 93 8.01 -2.11 -10.24
CA ASP A 93 8.39 -1.36 -11.43
C ASP A 93 7.25 -1.35 -12.46
N ASP A 94 7.35 -0.46 -13.44
CA ASP A 94 6.34 -0.30 -14.48
C ASP A 94 6.16 -1.58 -15.35
N SER A 95 7.15 -2.48 -15.36
CA SER A 95 7.09 -3.76 -16.10
C SER A 95 6.18 -4.79 -15.43
N MET A 96 5.83 -4.57 -14.16
CA MET A 96 4.84 -5.40 -13.46
C MET A 96 3.40 -5.16 -13.94
N GLY A 97 3.21 -4.22 -14.88
CA GLY A 97 2.02 -4.12 -15.72
C GLY A 97 0.75 -3.83 -14.94
N ILE A 98 0.61 -2.63 -14.35
CA ILE A 98 -0.52 -2.37 -13.46
C ILE A 98 -1.23 -1.04 -13.77
N LYS A 99 -2.47 -1.16 -14.26
CA LYS A 99 -3.46 -0.08 -14.45
C LYS A 99 -3.82 0.67 -13.15
N TYR A 100 -3.51 0.12 -11.99
CA TYR A 100 -3.89 0.63 -10.67
C TYR A 100 -2.87 1.59 -10.02
N PHE A 101 -1.60 1.62 -10.46
CA PHE A 101 -0.57 2.51 -9.91
C PHE A 101 -0.29 3.74 -10.79
N THR A 102 -1.04 3.95 -11.88
CA THR A 102 -0.81 5.01 -12.87
C THR A 102 -0.90 6.43 -12.28
N ASN A 103 -1.78 6.65 -11.29
CA ASN A 103 -1.98 7.98 -10.70
C ASN A 103 -1.20 8.21 -9.39
N VAL A 104 -0.51 7.19 -8.91
CA VAL A 104 0.14 7.21 -7.58
C VAL A 104 1.26 8.24 -7.50
N TRP A 105 2.05 8.36 -8.57
CA TRP A 105 3.12 9.35 -8.68
C TRP A 105 2.56 10.78 -8.59
N THR A 106 1.48 11.04 -9.32
CA THR A 106 0.79 12.33 -9.34
C THR A 106 0.18 12.66 -7.98
N GLU A 107 -0.48 11.71 -7.33
CA GLU A 107 -1.05 11.91 -5.98
C GLU A 107 0.02 12.23 -4.92
N ALA A 108 1.22 11.68 -5.08
CA ALA A 108 2.36 11.94 -4.21
C ALA A 108 3.16 13.20 -4.59
N ASN A 109 2.76 13.94 -5.64
CA ASN A 109 3.52 15.05 -6.22
C ASN A 109 4.96 14.67 -6.63
N ILE A 110 5.18 13.42 -7.03
CA ILE A 110 6.47 12.92 -7.50
C ILE A 110 6.45 12.91 -9.03
N LYS A 111 7.43 13.55 -9.66
CA LYS A 111 7.61 13.45 -11.11
C LYS A 111 8.04 12.03 -11.44
N LYS A 112 7.23 11.35 -12.25
CA LYS A 112 7.59 10.06 -12.82
C LYS A 112 8.77 10.27 -13.75
N ILE A 113 9.93 9.74 -13.38
CA ILE A 113 11.12 9.69 -14.24
C ILE A 113 11.16 8.27 -14.79
N GLU A 114 11.17 8.12 -16.12
CA GLU A 114 11.37 6.82 -16.75
C GLU A 114 12.78 6.33 -16.43
N CYS A 115 12.84 5.14 -15.84
CA CYS A 115 14.08 4.55 -15.39
C CYS A 115 14.70 3.68 -16.48
N ASP A 116 15.56 4.28 -17.32
CA ASP A 116 16.45 3.50 -18.21
C ASP A 116 17.46 2.66 -17.40
N CYS A 117 17.68 2.99 -16.12
CA CYS A 117 18.70 2.38 -15.27
C CYS A 117 18.37 0.95 -14.78
N CYS A 118 17.17 0.43 -15.07
CA CYS A 118 16.71 -0.90 -14.67
C CYS A 118 17.29 -2.02 -15.55
N ILE A 119 18.49 -1.84 -16.10
CA ILE A 119 19.22 -2.89 -16.82
C ILE A 119 19.53 -3.99 -15.80
N LYS A 120 18.78 -5.09 -15.91
CA LYS A 120 18.95 -6.32 -15.13
C LYS A 120 20.24 -6.97 -15.63
N THR A 121 21.32 -6.87 -14.85
CA THR A 121 22.66 -7.17 -15.36
C THR A 121 23.00 -8.66 -15.26
N ASP A 122 22.60 -9.33 -14.18
CA ASP A 122 22.96 -10.73 -13.93
C ASP A 122 21.80 -11.52 -13.32
N TYR A 123 21.63 -12.76 -13.76
CA TYR A 123 20.62 -13.72 -13.31
C TYR A 123 21.28 -14.92 -12.64
N ILE A 124 20.80 -15.29 -11.44
CA ILE A 124 21.27 -16.46 -10.70
C ILE A 124 20.08 -17.21 -10.12
N ASP A 125 20.03 -18.52 -10.34
CA ASP A 125 19.08 -19.42 -9.71
C ASP A 125 19.67 -20.07 -8.46
N ILE A 126 19.05 -19.79 -7.31
CA ILE A 126 19.46 -20.37 -6.02
C ILE A 126 18.22 -20.95 -5.34
N ASN A 127 18.12 -22.27 -5.23
CA ASN A 127 17.07 -22.94 -4.43
C ASN A 127 15.63 -22.43 -4.70
N ASN A 128 15.19 -22.42 -5.96
CA ASN A 128 13.88 -21.90 -6.40
C ASN A 128 13.71 -20.37 -6.24
N ILE A 129 14.79 -19.63 -6.06
CA ILE A 129 14.80 -18.17 -6.02
C ILE A 129 15.58 -17.67 -7.25
N HIS A 130 14.92 -16.86 -8.06
CA HIS A 130 15.51 -16.09 -9.13
C HIS A 130 16.05 -14.79 -8.55
N VAL A 131 17.36 -14.59 -8.64
CA VAL A 131 18.04 -13.39 -8.14
C VAL A 131 18.54 -12.59 -9.34
N ILE A 132 18.19 -11.32 -9.37
CA ILE A 132 18.58 -10.38 -10.41
C ILE A 132 19.39 -9.26 -9.76
N LYS A 133 20.62 -9.07 -10.20
CA LYS A 133 21.42 -7.91 -9.78
C LYS A 133 20.90 -6.66 -10.48
N LEU A 134 20.62 -5.63 -9.70
CA LEU A 134 20.31 -4.31 -10.23
C LEU A 134 21.59 -3.54 -10.53
N SER A 135 21.48 -2.59 -11.46
CA SER A 135 22.54 -1.65 -11.77
C SER A 135 23.08 -0.98 -10.50
N LYS A 136 24.41 -0.85 -10.42
CA LYS A 136 25.09 -0.16 -9.30
C LYS A 136 24.65 1.30 -9.12
N TYR A 137 24.02 1.89 -10.13
CA TYR A 137 23.51 3.25 -10.10
C TYR A 137 22.12 3.36 -9.48
N LEU A 138 21.37 2.25 -9.41
CA LEU A 138 20.06 2.22 -8.76
C LEU A 138 20.23 1.85 -7.29
N LYS A 139 20.34 2.86 -6.42
CA LYS A 139 20.49 2.67 -4.97
C LYS A 139 19.36 3.29 -4.15
N SER A 140 18.58 4.18 -4.75
CA SER A 140 17.57 4.97 -4.06
C SER A 140 16.19 4.56 -4.51
N PHE A 141 15.28 4.47 -3.55
CA PHE A 141 13.91 4.01 -3.78
C PHE A 141 12.93 4.88 -3.02
N TYR A 142 11.82 5.27 -3.66
CA TYR A 142 10.70 5.87 -2.94
C TYR A 142 9.99 4.82 -2.09
N LEU A 143 9.67 5.19 -0.86
CA LEU A 143 8.94 4.35 0.06
C LEU A 143 7.42 4.48 -0.17
N GLY A 144 6.75 3.35 -0.28
CA GLY A 144 5.30 3.27 -0.27
C GLY A 144 4.81 2.18 0.68
N PHE A 145 3.50 2.17 0.87
CA PHE A 145 2.78 1.20 1.68
C PHE A 145 1.59 0.68 0.89
N THR A 146 1.48 -0.64 0.76
CA THR A 146 0.36 -1.29 0.07
C THR A 146 -0.32 -2.28 1.01
N LYS A 147 -1.65 -2.36 0.98
CA LYS A 147 -2.35 -3.50 1.57
C LYS A 147 -1.93 -4.76 0.80
N THR A 148 -1.64 -5.85 1.51
CA THR A 148 -1.17 -7.08 0.88
C THR A 148 -2.19 -7.62 -0.13
N HIS A 149 -3.48 -7.56 0.21
CA HIS A 149 -4.56 -7.94 -0.70
C HIS A 149 -4.59 -7.10 -1.99
N PHE A 150 -4.45 -5.78 -1.86
CA PHE A 150 -4.41 -4.87 -3.01
C PHE A 150 -3.20 -5.18 -3.92
N TYR A 151 -2.02 -5.41 -3.33
CA TYR A 151 -0.84 -5.84 -4.10
C TYR A 151 -1.09 -7.16 -4.82
N ASN A 152 -1.59 -8.18 -4.11
CA ASN A 152 -1.84 -9.50 -4.66
C ASN A 152 -2.81 -9.45 -5.85
N GLU A 153 -3.94 -8.75 -5.73
CA GLU A 153 -4.90 -8.56 -6.83
C GLU A 153 -4.26 -7.86 -8.03
N SER A 154 -3.35 -6.92 -7.76
CA SER A 154 -2.69 -6.16 -8.82
C SER A 154 -1.68 -7.00 -9.63
N ILE A 155 -1.04 -8.00 -9.01
CA ILE A 155 -0.03 -8.85 -9.67
C ILE A 155 -0.58 -10.19 -10.18
N VAL A 156 -1.74 -10.63 -9.70
CA VAL A 156 -2.41 -11.88 -10.12
C VAL A 156 -3.34 -11.56 -11.28
N ASP A 157 -2.93 -11.88 -12.51
CA ASP A 157 -3.91 -12.06 -13.59
C ASP A 157 -4.65 -13.39 -13.38
N ALA A 158 -5.88 -13.46 -13.89
CA ALA A 158 -6.92 -14.48 -13.65
C ALA A 158 -6.54 -15.96 -13.90
N GLU A 159 -5.31 -16.27 -14.30
CA GLU A 159 -4.80 -17.62 -14.49
C GLU A 159 -3.98 -18.10 -13.28
N ASN A 160 -4.63 -18.71 -12.29
CA ASN A 160 -4.08 -19.65 -11.30
C ASN A 160 -2.72 -19.30 -10.64
N SER A 161 -2.38 -18.02 -10.55
CA SER A 161 -1.08 -17.59 -10.04
C SER A 161 -1.10 -17.45 -8.52
N LYS A 162 -0.18 -18.13 -7.83
CA LYS A 162 -0.02 -18.05 -6.38
C LYS A 162 0.80 -16.82 -6.01
N THR A 163 0.48 -16.18 -4.89
CA THR A 163 1.27 -15.10 -4.31
C THR A 163 2.13 -15.61 -3.17
N TYR A 164 3.34 -15.08 -3.02
CA TYR A 164 4.22 -15.46 -1.89
C TYR A 164 3.69 -14.93 -0.55
N LEU A 165 2.96 -13.81 -0.60
CA LEU A 165 2.41 -13.12 0.55
C LEU A 165 1.03 -13.67 0.93
N ARG A 166 0.71 -13.58 2.23
CA ARG A 166 -0.63 -13.86 2.74
C ARG A 166 -1.62 -12.83 2.22
N ASN A 167 -2.78 -13.26 1.75
CA ASN A 167 -3.84 -12.35 1.34
C ASN A 167 -4.56 -11.77 2.57
N ASP A 168 -4.15 -10.60 3.04
CA ASP A 168 -4.73 -9.90 4.18
C ASP A 168 -4.77 -8.37 3.97
N THR A 169 -5.39 -7.66 4.91
CA THR A 169 -5.55 -6.20 4.88
C THR A 169 -4.39 -5.44 5.52
N THR A 170 -3.28 -6.12 5.86
CA THR A 170 -2.11 -5.49 6.49
C THR A 170 -1.31 -4.69 5.47
N TYR A 171 -0.74 -3.56 5.90
CA TYR A 171 0.17 -2.80 5.07
C TYR A 171 1.56 -3.44 5.05
N ARG A 172 2.18 -3.41 3.87
CA ARG A 172 3.57 -3.79 3.64
C ARG A 172 4.31 -2.65 2.96
N MET A 173 5.56 -2.47 3.35
CA MET A 173 6.48 -1.58 2.65
C MET A 173 6.73 -2.09 1.23
N ILE A 174 6.62 -1.17 0.29
CA ILE A 174 6.86 -1.38 -1.13
C ILE A 174 7.75 -0.26 -1.65
N LEU A 175 8.75 -0.63 -2.44
CA LEU A 175 9.78 0.27 -2.92
C LEU A 175 9.67 0.45 -4.42
N PHE A 176 9.77 1.71 -4.83
CA PHE A 176 9.75 2.14 -6.24
C PHE A 176 11.11 2.70 -6.59
N PRO A 177 11.70 2.33 -7.75
CA PRO A 177 13.00 2.86 -8.14
C PRO A 177 12.95 4.39 -8.25
N LYS A 178 13.91 5.08 -7.64
CA LYS A 178 14.16 6.50 -7.87
C LYS A 178 15.34 6.62 -8.82
N CYS A 179 15.05 7.17 -9.99
CA CYS A 179 16.05 7.44 -11.02
C CYS A 179 16.45 8.91 -10.94
N GLU A 180 17.76 9.15 -11.02
CA GLU A 180 18.37 10.48 -11.04
C GLU A 180 18.95 10.77 -12.43
#